data_AF-A0A524HJ04-F1
#
_entry.id   AF-A0A524HJ04-F1
#
_cell.length_a   1.000
_cell.length_b   1.000
_cell.length_c   1.000
_cell.angle_alpha   90.00
_cell.angle_beta   90.00
_cell.angle_gamma   90.00
#
_symmetry.space_group_name_H-M   'P 1'
#
loop_
_entity.id
_entity.type
_entity.pdbx_description
1 polymer ?
#
loop_
_entity_poly.entity_id
_entity_poly.type
_entity_poly.pdbx_seq_one_letter_code
_entity_poly.pdbx_strand_id
1 'polypeptide(L)'
;MRKVIISKALQSILVLSAAFLICSNSFAVDTTGIDAVRQKSVLDNGDLRVIDEFVQGAIRDMIRSRDFTDISVARLAIVERKDGQAQYQDQFSQSAYKHILAGFAQINKQQEPDWIFKATLNFLILIDGLENPGLIDLAADKVRSKNKAIQYWAVHCVTNLNLLKKLEAKEEYKKIDKILEDVSAVAEGTSVETLSLIADFSANLKGRKGKELLLKIADKRIMQYEQGTVEEELFEADVLKLLFGKIKDGEIPEPETAVRFAQLYSYVFQKYIRDINRSDAISEQRNAQLASVLAEIEKSCISKLLPPQQLIRMLIPRKDVSRLQDEHDRLLGSESVEGELPKLLNFKYYCDDKNEAMCKVPKKLPARPLK
;
A
#
# COMPACT_ATOMS: atom_id res chain seq x y z
N MET A 1 24.26 3.35 -6.18
CA MET A 1 23.03 3.29 -7.01
C MET A 1 21.72 3.50 -6.23
N ARG A 2 21.55 3.06 -4.97
CA ARG A 2 20.38 3.43 -4.12
C ARG A 2 20.16 4.95 -3.93
N LYS A 3 21.21 5.78 -4.05
CA LYS A 3 21.08 7.26 -4.02
C LYS A 3 20.48 7.88 -5.29
N VAL A 4 20.51 7.20 -6.45
CA VAL A 4 20.15 7.83 -7.75
C VAL A 4 18.67 7.62 -8.10
N ILE A 5 18.03 6.53 -7.65
CA ILE A 5 16.61 6.26 -7.93
C ILE A 5 15.70 6.96 -6.90
N ILE A 6 16.12 6.95 -5.63
CA ILE A 6 15.51 7.81 -4.59
C ILE A 6 15.68 9.29 -4.98
N SER A 7 16.80 9.68 -5.61
CA SER A 7 17.00 11.02 -6.16
C SER A 7 16.00 11.39 -7.24
N LYS A 8 15.57 10.49 -8.13
CA LYS A 8 14.62 10.86 -9.20
C LYS A 8 13.18 10.98 -8.69
N ALA A 9 12.74 10.09 -7.81
CA ALA A 9 11.41 10.20 -7.19
C ALA A 9 11.34 11.39 -6.22
N LEU A 10 12.39 11.63 -5.41
CA LEU A 10 12.48 12.84 -4.59
C LEU A 10 12.72 14.09 -5.44
N GLN A 11 13.42 14.06 -6.58
CA GLN A 11 13.55 15.21 -7.48
C GLN A 11 12.23 15.49 -8.20
N SER A 12 11.41 14.49 -8.53
CA SER A 12 10.06 14.74 -9.06
C SER A 12 9.14 15.34 -8.00
N ILE A 13 9.24 14.88 -6.74
CA ILE A 13 8.52 15.47 -5.59
C ILE A 13 9.07 16.86 -5.23
N LEU A 14 10.39 17.08 -5.32
CA LEU A 14 11.06 18.38 -5.10
C LEU A 14 10.84 19.36 -6.24
N VAL A 15 10.74 18.91 -7.49
CA VAL A 15 10.44 19.78 -8.63
C VAL A 15 8.95 20.15 -8.62
N LEU A 16 8.06 19.25 -8.17
CA LEU A 16 6.68 19.63 -7.85
C LEU A 16 6.60 20.65 -6.70
N SER A 17 7.45 20.56 -5.68
CA SER A 17 7.46 21.51 -4.56
C SER A 17 8.33 22.75 -4.78
N ALA A 18 9.22 22.80 -5.77
CA ALA A 18 10.03 23.95 -6.13
C ALA A 18 9.40 24.79 -7.26
N ALA A 19 8.58 24.19 -8.13
CA ALA A 19 7.73 24.95 -9.06
C ALA A 19 6.59 25.72 -8.35
N PHE A 20 6.39 25.46 -7.05
CA PHE A 20 5.36 26.06 -6.18
C PHE A 20 5.55 27.56 -5.91
N LEU A 21 6.72 28.13 -6.21
CA LEU A 21 7.07 29.51 -5.80
C LEU A 21 6.91 30.59 -6.87
N ILE A 22 6.57 30.25 -8.12
CA ILE A 22 6.51 31.26 -9.19
C ILE A 22 5.32 30.96 -10.11
N CYS A 23 4.11 31.31 -9.67
CA CYS A 23 2.98 31.76 -10.50
C CYS A 23 1.74 31.98 -9.60
N SER A 24 1.75 33.08 -8.83
CA SER A 24 0.55 33.53 -8.11
C SER A 24 -0.39 34.25 -9.07
N ASN A 25 -1.31 33.52 -9.70
CA ASN A 25 -2.56 34.10 -10.21
C ASN A 25 -3.69 33.81 -9.22
N SER A 26 -4.52 34.82 -8.97
CA SER A 26 -5.48 35.04 -7.89
C SER A 26 -6.58 33.98 -7.60
N PHE A 27 -6.22 32.70 -7.39
CA PHE A 27 -7.08 31.66 -6.80
C PHE A 27 -6.66 31.31 -5.37
N ALA A 28 -6.19 32.29 -4.59
CA ALA A 28 -5.94 32.08 -3.18
C ALA A 28 -7.28 31.98 -2.44
N VAL A 29 -7.61 30.80 -1.89
CA VAL A 29 -8.73 30.63 -0.98
C VAL A 29 -8.55 31.59 0.19
N ASP A 30 -9.53 32.45 0.46
CA ASP A 30 -9.46 33.34 1.64
C ASP A 30 -9.50 32.51 2.92
N THR A 31 -8.43 32.61 3.69
CA THR A 31 -8.21 31.84 4.92
C THR A 31 -8.32 32.68 6.18
N THR A 32 -8.46 34.00 6.04
CA THR A 32 -8.41 34.94 7.17
C THR A 32 -9.50 34.66 8.20
N GLY A 33 -10.74 34.47 7.72
CA GLY A 33 -11.88 34.21 8.59
C GLY A 33 -11.77 32.86 9.31
N ILE A 34 -11.41 31.80 8.59
CA ILE A 34 -11.31 30.46 9.18
C ILE A 34 -10.15 30.36 10.18
N ASP A 35 -9.03 31.04 9.92
CA ASP A 35 -7.89 31.06 10.84
C ASP A 35 -8.23 31.80 12.13
N ALA A 36 -9.00 32.89 12.07
CA ALA A 36 -9.49 33.59 13.26
C ALA A 36 -10.46 32.71 14.07
N VAL A 37 -11.40 32.04 13.41
CA VAL A 37 -12.39 31.15 14.06
C VAL A 37 -11.70 29.95 14.73
N ARG A 38 -10.70 29.36 14.08
CA ARG A 38 -9.97 28.19 14.60
C ARG A 38 -9.25 28.45 15.93
N GLN A 39 -8.87 29.70 16.21
CA GLN A 39 -8.19 30.08 17.46
C GLN A 39 -9.16 30.34 18.62
N LYS A 40 -10.48 30.37 18.37
CA LYS A 40 -11.47 30.60 19.42
C LYS A 40 -11.69 29.35 20.27
N SER A 41 -11.86 29.54 21.57
CA SER A 41 -12.16 28.46 22.53
C SER A 41 -13.63 28.01 22.50
N VAL A 42 -14.54 28.91 22.16
CA VAL A 42 -15.99 28.67 22.06
C VAL A 42 -16.50 29.34 20.79
N LEU A 43 -17.32 28.63 20.02
CA LEU A 43 -17.85 29.12 18.75
C LEU A 43 -19.32 29.52 18.88
N ASP A 44 -19.68 30.62 18.24
CA ASP A 44 -21.07 31.00 18.02
C ASP A 44 -21.57 30.56 16.62
N ASN A 45 -22.85 30.80 16.32
CA ASN A 45 -23.43 30.44 15.03
C ASN A 45 -22.79 31.17 13.84
N GLY A 46 -22.25 32.38 14.05
CA GLY A 46 -21.52 33.11 13.03
C GLY A 46 -20.21 32.40 12.68
N ASP A 47 -19.50 31.93 13.70
CA ASP A 47 -18.27 31.17 13.56
C ASP A 47 -18.50 29.83 12.82
N LEU A 48 -19.57 29.11 13.16
CA LEU A 48 -19.94 27.87 12.47
C LEU A 48 -20.22 28.11 10.98
N ARG A 49 -20.85 29.25 10.64
CA ARG A 49 -21.10 29.64 9.26
C ARG A 49 -19.80 29.95 8.50
N VAL A 50 -18.84 30.62 9.13
CA VAL A 50 -17.51 30.88 8.52
C VAL A 50 -16.82 29.57 8.15
N ILE A 51 -16.93 28.54 8.99
CA ILE A 51 -16.40 27.20 8.68
C ILE A 51 -17.09 26.60 7.45
N ASP A 52 -18.43 26.64 7.39
CA ASP A 52 -19.18 26.11 6.26
C ASP A 52 -18.87 26.84 4.95
N GLU A 53 -18.80 28.16 4.99
CA GLU A 53 -18.51 29.01 3.83
C GLU A 53 -17.09 28.81 3.31
N PHE A 54 -16.10 28.68 4.20
CA PHE A 54 -14.73 28.37 3.83
C PHE A 54 -14.63 27.04 3.06
N VAL A 55 -15.18 25.96 3.64
CA VAL A 55 -15.15 24.63 3.01
C VAL A 55 -15.92 24.64 1.69
N GLN A 56 -17.09 25.28 1.65
CA GLN A 56 -17.88 25.41 0.43
C GLN A 56 -17.11 26.14 -0.68
N GLY A 57 -16.47 27.26 -0.34
CA GLY A 57 -15.70 28.09 -1.27
C GLY A 57 -14.56 27.29 -1.88
N ALA A 58 -13.73 26.66 -1.04
CA ALA A 58 -12.61 25.86 -1.49
C ALA A 58 -13.04 24.67 -2.38
N ILE A 59 -14.10 23.94 -2.01
CA ILE A 59 -14.64 22.85 -2.84
C ILE A 59 -15.16 23.38 -4.18
N ARG A 60 -15.85 24.53 -4.18
CA ARG A 60 -16.36 25.15 -5.40
C ARG A 60 -15.22 25.54 -6.34
N ASP A 61 -14.14 26.08 -5.81
CA ASP A 61 -12.95 26.45 -6.58
C ASP A 61 -12.26 25.21 -7.18
N MET A 62 -12.18 24.11 -6.41
CA MET A 62 -11.67 22.83 -6.91
C MET A 62 -12.48 22.26 -8.08
N ILE A 63 -13.81 22.44 -8.08
CA ILE A 63 -14.69 21.97 -9.18
C ILE A 63 -14.54 22.88 -10.41
N ARG A 64 -14.46 24.20 -10.19
CA ARG A 64 -14.47 25.19 -11.28
C ARG A 64 -13.12 25.32 -11.97
N SER A 65 -12.03 25.12 -11.26
CA SER A 65 -10.70 25.25 -11.84
C SER A 65 -10.41 24.11 -12.82
N ARG A 66 -9.70 24.45 -13.89
CA ARG A 66 -9.13 23.49 -14.86
C ARG A 66 -7.64 23.26 -14.62
N ASP A 67 -7.00 24.08 -13.78
CA ASP A 67 -5.59 24.02 -13.45
C ASP A 67 -5.36 23.14 -12.21
N PHE A 68 -4.47 22.15 -12.34
CA PHE A 68 -4.21 21.19 -11.26
C PHE A 68 -3.49 21.85 -10.06
N THR A 69 -2.72 22.90 -10.31
CA THR A 69 -2.00 23.69 -9.29
C THR A 69 -3.01 24.42 -8.42
N ASP A 70 -3.96 25.14 -9.01
CA ASP A 70 -5.00 25.87 -8.27
C ASP A 70 -5.84 24.91 -7.42
N ILE A 71 -6.21 23.75 -7.99
CA ILE A 71 -6.95 22.71 -7.25
C ILE A 71 -6.10 22.19 -6.08
N SER A 72 -4.79 22.03 -6.27
CA SER A 72 -3.89 21.58 -5.20
C SER A 72 -3.75 22.59 -4.07
N VAL A 73 -3.74 23.89 -4.38
CA VAL A 73 -3.70 24.99 -3.40
C VAL A 73 -4.99 24.99 -2.57
N ALA A 74 -6.15 24.91 -3.22
CA ALA A 74 -7.43 24.83 -2.52
C ALA A 74 -7.53 23.59 -1.61
N ARG A 75 -7.07 22.43 -2.11
CA ARG A 75 -7.02 21.20 -1.30
C ARG A 75 -6.12 21.35 -0.08
N LEU A 76 -4.91 21.91 -0.26
CA LEU A 76 -3.97 22.13 0.84
C LEU A 76 -4.57 23.05 1.90
N ALA A 77 -5.21 24.15 1.47
CA ALA A 77 -5.85 25.09 2.38
C ALA A 77 -6.91 24.42 3.27
N ILE A 78 -7.72 23.51 2.71
CA ILE A 78 -8.70 22.71 3.46
C ILE A 78 -7.97 21.78 4.45
N VAL A 79 -7.00 20.99 3.99
CA VAL A 79 -6.32 19.98 4.82
C VAL A 79 -5.57 20.61 6.00
N GLU A 80 -4.88 21.73 5.80
CA GLU A 80 -4.12 22.43 6.87
C GLU A 80 -5.00 23.02 7.98
N ARG A 81 -6.31 23.12 7.74
CA ARG A 81 -7.28 23.76 8.62
C ARG A 81 -8.33 22.82 9.16
N LYS A 82 -8.20 21.51 8.93
CA LYS A 82 -9.16 20.50 9.41
C LYS A 82 -9.16 20.35 10.94
N ASP A 83 -8.05 20.67 11.61
CA ASP A 83 -7.85 20.46 13.04
C ASP A 83 -8.09 21.75 13.85
N GLY A 84 -8.78 21.62 14.97
CA GLY A 84 -9.12 22.70 15.91
C GLY A 84 -9.66 22.14 17.23
N GLN A 85 -10.39 22.95 18.01
CA GLN A 85 -11.15 22.45 19.17
C GLN A 85 -12.39 21.62 18.74
N ALA A 86 -13.01 20.88 19.65
CA ALA A 86 -14.05 19.89 19.34
C ALA A 86 -15.23 20.43 18.48
N GLN A 87 -15.85 21.56 18.85
CA GLN A 87 -16.94 22.16 18.07
C GLN A 87 -16.50 22.54 16.65
N TYR A 88 -15.27 23.04 16.50
CA TYR A 88 -14.67 23.36 15.20
C TYR A 88 -14.51 22.08 14.36
N GLN A 89 -13.91 21.04 14.93
CA GLN A 89 -13.66 19.77 14.23
C GLN A 89 -14.97 19.11 13.78
N ASP A 90 -16.00 19.13 14.63
CA ASP A 90 -17.32 18.59 14.32
C ASP A 90 -17.98 19.36 13.17
N GLN A 91 -18.00 20.70 13.24
CA GLN A 91 -18.56 21.53 12.18
C GLN A 91 -17.78 21.38 10.87
N PHE A 92 -16.44 21.41 10.92
CA PHE A 92 -15.59 21.25 9.75
C PHE A 92 -15.84 19.90 9.08
N SER A 93 -15.95 18.83 9.87
CA SER A 93 -16.26 17.48 9.39
C SER A 93 -17.61 17.42 8.67
N GLN A 94 -18.65 18.02 9.26
CA GLN A 94 -19.99 18.06 8.66
C GLN A 94 -20.01 18.88 7.36
N SER A 95 -19.36 20.05 7.36
CA SER A 95 -19.23 20.89 6.17
C SER A 95 -18.44 20.18 5.05
N ALA A 96 -17.34 19.51 5.38
CA ALA A 96 -16.58 18.72 4.42
C ALA A 96 -17.43 17.62 3.79
N TYR A 97 -18.15 16.83 4.60
CA TYR A 97 -19.05 15.79 4.09
C TYR A 97 -20.12 16.38 3.16
N LYS A 98 -20.83 17.42 3.62
CA LYS A 98 -21.89 18.10 2.87
C LYS A 98 -21.42 18.58 1.50
N HIS A 99 -20.30 19.31 1.46
CA HIS A 99 -19.86 19.96 0.22
C HIS A 99 -19.12 19.01 -0.72
N ILE A 100 -18.37 18.02 -0.21
CA ILE A 100 -17.75 16.99 -1.06
C ILE A 100 -18.84 16.12 -1.70
N LEU A 101 -19.85 15.68 -0.95
CA LEU A 101 -20.98 14.93 -1.48
C LEU A 101 -21.72 15.72 -2.57
N ALA A 102 -22.02 16.99 -2.30
CA ALA A 102 -22.64 17.88 -3.29
C ALA A 102 -21.76 18.07 -4.54
N GLY A 103 -20.43 18.14 -4.36
CA GLY A 103 -19.49 18.23 -5.46
C GLY A 103 -19.44 16.97 -6.32
N PHE A 104 -19.48 15.77 -5.74
CA PHE A 104 -19.60 14.53 -6.52
C PHE A 104 -20.91 14.49 -7.31
N ALA A 105 -22.02 14.97 -6.73
CA ALA A 105 -23.28 15.09 -7.45
C ALA A 105 -23.20 16.08 -8.64
N GLN A 106 -22.38 17.14 -8.55
CA GLN A 106 -22.09 18.02 -9.67
C GLN A 106 -21.20 17.35 -10.72
N ILE A 107 -20.18 16.60 -10.29
CA ILE A 107 -19.27 15.88 -11.19
C ILE A 107 -20.04 14.88 -12.05
N ASN A 108 -20.95 14.11 -11.45
CA ASN A 108 -21.75 13.10 -12.13
C ASN A 108 -22.74 13.66 -13.16
N LYS A 109 -23.00 14.98 -13.14
CA LYS A 109 -23.85 15.65 -14.14
C LYS A 109 -23.07 16.12 -15.36
N GLN A 110 -21.74 16.11 -15.31
CA GLN A 110 -20.90 16.51 -16.44
C GLN A 110 -20.77 15.40 -17.47
N GLN A 111 -20.35 15.78 -18.68
CA GLN A 111 -20.17 14.86 -19.81
C GLN A 111 -18.71 14.73 -20.26
N GLU A 112 -17.84 15.68 -19.91
CA GLU A 112 -16.42 15.70 -20.32
C GLU A 112 -15.61 14.67 -19.50
N PRO A 113 -15.16 13.52 -20.09
CA PRO A 113 -14.58 12.42 -19.33
C PRO A 113 -13.28 12.80 -18.60
N ASP A 114 -12.42 13.60 -19.25
CA ASP A 114 -11.15 14.05 -18.68
C ASP A 114 -11.36 14.96 -17.47
N TRP A 115 -12.36 15.84 -17.54
CA TRP A 115 -12.73 16.70 -16.43
C TRP A 115 -13.31 15.87 -15.27
N ILE A 116 -14.21 14.91 -15.57
CA ILE A 116 -14.79 14.00 -14.55
C ILE A 116 -13.68 13.24 -13.83
N PHE A 117 -12.72 12.71 -14.59
CA PHE A 117 -11.56 12.01 -14.04
C PHE A 117 -10.76 12.91 -13.11
N LYS A 118 -10.34 14.11 -13.58
CA LYS A 118 -9.53 15.05 -12.78
C LYS A 118 -10.27 15.51 -11.51
N ALA A 119 -11.55 15.85 -11.62
CA ALA A 119 -12.34 16.30 -10.48
C ALA A 119 -12.53 15.18 -9.45
N THR A 120 -12.87 13.97 -9.90
CA THR A 120 -13.02 12.78 -9.04
C THR A 120 -11.70 12.46 -8.33
N LEU A 121 -10.59 12.47 -9.06
CA LEU A 121 -9.26 12.20 -8.52
C LEU A 121 -8.91 13.19 -7.41
N ASN A 122 -9.10 14.49 -7.64
CA ASN A 122 -8.79 15.51 -6.66
C ASN A 122 -9.65 15.42 -5.40
N PHE A 123 -10.90 15.00 -5.51
CA PHE A 123 -11.76 14.77 -4.36
C PHE A 123 -11.33 13.55 -3.54
N LEU A 124 -10.91 12.47 -4.19
CA LEU A 124 -10.34 11.32 -3.46
C LEU A 124 -9.06 11.72 -2.72
N ILE A 125 -8.16 12.49 -3.35
CA ILE A 125 -6.96 13.00 -2.67
C ILE A 125 -7.32 13.89 -1.47
N LEU A 126 -8.37 14.72 -1.60
CA LEU A 126 -8.84 15.54 -0.49
C LEU A 126 -9.42 14.68 0.65
N ILE A 127 -10.28 13.71 0.32
CA ILE A 127 -10.87 12.79 1.32
C ILE A 127 -9.77 12.06 2.09
N ASP A 128 -8.76 11.57 1.40
CA ASP A 128 -7.61 10.93 2.01
C ASP A 128 -6.88 11.87 2.99
N GLY A 129 -6.53 13.08 2.55
CA GLY A 129 -5.83 14.06 3.38
C GLY A 129 -6.64 14.58 4.58
N LEU A 130 -7.96 14.50 4.53
CA LEU A 130 -8.83 14.87 5.64
C LEU A 130 -8.82 13.84 6.76
N GLU A 131 -8.49 12.58 6.47
CA GLU A 131 -8.46 11.47 7.43
C GLU A 131 -9.71 11.42 8.32
N ASN A 132 -10.88 11.70 7.75
CA ASN A 132 -12.15 11.74 8.47
C ASN A 132 -12.96 10.45 8.22
N PRO A 133 -13.26 9.64 9.25
CA PRO A 133 -14.03 8.40 9.10
C PRO A 133 -15.42 8.60 8.48
N GLY A 134 -16.02 9.78 8.62
CA GLY A 134 -17.31 10.12 8.02
C GLY A 134 -17.27 10.24 6.49
N LEU A 135 -16.09 10.41 5.88
CA LEU A 135 -15.94 10.57 4.43
C LEU A 135 -15.66 9.26 3.68
N ILE A 136 -15.38 8.17 4.40
CA ILE A 136 -15.00 6.87 3.82
C ILE A 136 -16.04 6.38 2.80
N ASP A 137 -17.33 6.53 3.11
CA ASP A 137 -18.41 6.05 2.24
C ASP A 137 -18.44 6.77 0.89
N LEU A 138 -17.95 8.01 0.83
CA LEU A 138 -17.83 8.77 -0.43
C LEU A 138 -16.75 8.20 -1.36
N ALA A 139 -15.73 7.55 -0.80
CA ALA A 139 -14.67 6.89 -1.55
C ALA A 139 -14.98 5.42 -1.85
N ALA A 140 -15.76 4.73 -0.99
CA ALA A 140 -16.04 3.30 -1.09
C ALA A 140 -16.60 2.88 -2.45
N ASP A 141 -17.55 3.64 -3.00
CA ASP A 141 -18.15 3.37 -4.32
C ASP A 141 -17.15 3.42 -5.49
N LYS A 142 -15.96 3.98 -5.27
CA LYS A 142 -14.90 4.14 -6.27
C LYS A 142 -13.80 3.08 -6.18
N VAL A 143 -13.81 2.23 -5.15
CA VAL A 143 -12.85 1.11 -4.99
C VAL A 143 -12.88 0.18 -6.20
N ARG A 144 -14.07 -0.05 -6.78
CA ARG A 144 -14.27 -0.91 -7.95
C ARG A 144 -14.13 -0.19 -9.30
N SER A 145 -13.60 1.03 -9.31
CA SER A 145 -13.43 1.81 -10.54
C SER A 145 -12.53 1.08 -11.55
N LYS A 146 -12.92 1.13 -12.82
CA LYS A 146 -12.09 0.61 -13.93
C LYS A 146 -10.86 1.49 -14.19
N ASN A 147 -10.93 2.77 -13.83
CA ASN A 147 -9.78 3.67 -13.92
C ASN A 147 -8.84 3.39 -12.75
N LYS A 148 -7.60 2.95 -13.07
CA LYS A 148 -6.62 2.51 -12.07
C LYS A 148 -6.18 3.59 -11.10
N ALA A 149 -6.07 4.85 -11.55
CA ALA A 149 -5.73 5.96 -10.66
C ALA A 149 -6.88 6.28 -9.68
N ILE A 150 -8.13 6.26 -10.16
CA ILE A 150 -9.31 6.42 -9.28
C ILE A 150 -9.42 5.26 -8.29
N GLN A 151 -9.24 4.02 -8.76
CA GLN A 151 -9.24 2.84 -7.90
C GLN A 151 -8.14 2.92 -6.83
N TYR A 152 -6.91 3.28 -7.21
CA TYR A 152 -5.79 3.45 -6.28
C TYR A 152 -6.13 4.43 -5.16
N TRP A 153 -6.58 5.64 -5.51
CA TRP A 153 -6.89 6.66 -4.50
C TRP A 153 -8.12 6.30 -3.66
N ALA A 154 -9.13 5.66 -4.24
CA ALA A 154 -10.28 5.17 -3.50
C ALA A 154 -9.89 4.08 -2.49
N VAL A 155 -9.04 3.13 -2.89
CA VAL A 155 -8.46 2.14 -1.98
C VAL A 155 -7.67 2.84 -0.90
N HIS A 156 -6.76 3.75 -1.25
CA HIS A 156 -5.95 4.51 -0.29
C HIS A 156 -6.80 5.21 0.78
N CYS A 157 -7.90 5.87 0.36
CA CYS A 157 -8.85 6.51 1.29
C CYS A 157 -9.42 5.52 2.30
N VAL A 158 -9.84 4.32 1.87
CA VAL A 158 -10.52 3.36 2.75
C VAL A 158 -9.54 2.49 3.55
N THR A 159 -8.30 2.32 3.08
CA THR A 159 -7.25 1.51 3.71
C THR A 159 -6.25 2.32 4.54
N ASN A 160 -6.45 3.63 4.69
CA ASN A 160 -5.56 4.51 5.44
C ASN A 160 -5.45 4.07 6.93
N LEU A 161 -4.23 3.85 7.42
CA LEU A 161 -4.02 3.33 8.79
C LEU A 161 -4.41 4.32 9.90
N ASN A 162 -4.36 5.63 9.65
CA ASN A 162 -4.85 6.62 10.60
C ASN A 162 -6.38 6.56 10.72
N LEU A 163 -7.06 6.31 9.61
CA LEU A 163 -8.50 6.07 9.60
C LEU A 163 -8.86 4.76 10.30
N LEU A 164 -8.11 3.69 10.05
CA LEU A 164 -8.31 2.41 10.74
C LEU A 164 -8.23 2.59 12.26
N LYS A 165 -7.19 3.26 12.78
CA LYS A 165 -7.07 3.55 14.22
C LYS A 165 -8.27 4.31 14.78
N LYS A 166 -8.77 5.32 14.05
CA LYS A 166 -9.95 6.09 14.44
C LYS A 166 -11.24 5.24 14.44
N LEU A 167 -11.39 4.33 13.47
CA LEU A 167 -12.53 3.40 13.41
C LEU A 167 -12.48 2.38 14.55
N GLU A 168 -11.31 1.80 14.83
CA GLU A 168 -11.15 0.87 15.96
C GLU A 168 -11.44 1.55 17.30
N ALA A 169 -10.94 2.77 17.52
CA ALA A 169 -11.20 3.53 18.74
C ALA A 169 -12.69 3.88 18.95
N LYS A 170 -13.47 3.90 17.86
CA LYS A 170 -14.92 4.13 17.88
C LYS A 170 -15.73 2.81 17.81
N GLU A 171 -15.06 1.66 17.83
CA GLU A 171 -15.68 0.34 17.71
C GLU A 171 -16.55 0.16 16.44
N GLU A 172 -16.17 0.83 15.34
CA GLU A 172 -16.88 0.82 14.05
C GLU A 172 -16.58 -0.44 13.22
N TYR A 173 -16.64 -1.62 13.85
CA TYR A 173 -16.20 -2.90 13.25
C TYR A 173 -16.99 -3.30 12.01
N LYS A 174 -18.29 -2.94 11.93
CA LYS A 174 -19.10 -3.18 10.72
C LYS A 174 -18.58 -2.41 9.51
N LYS A 175 -18.07 -1.20 9.73
CA LYS A 175 -17.50 -0.38 8.65
C LYS A 175 -16.15 -0.95 8.20
N ILE A 176 -15.33 -1.39 9.14
CA ILE A 176 -14.07 -2.10 8.85
C ILE A 176 -14.32 -3.37 8.04
N ASP A 177 -15.32 -4.18 8.44
CA ASP A 177 -15.70 -5.39 7.71
C ASP A 177 -16.13 -5.10 6.28
N LYS A 178 -16.96 -4.07 6.06
CA LYS A 178 -17.37 -3.64 4.72
C LYS A 178 -16.18 -3.19 3.86
N ILE A 179 -15.27 -2.39 4.43
CA ILE A 179 -14.04 -1.97 3.72
C ILE A 179 -13.25 -3.21 3.30
N LEU A 180 -13.08 -4.17 4.21
CA LEU A 180 -12.35 -5.40 3.95
C LEU A 180 -12.97 -6.22 2.81
N GLU A 181 -14.29 -6.34 2.78
CA GLU A 181 -15.03 -6.99 1.68
C GLU A 181 -14.81 -6.28 0.35
N ASP A 182 -14.90 -4.95 0.32
CA ASP A 182 -14.72 -4.16 -0.89
C ASP A 182 -13.31 -4.24 -1.45
N VAL A 183 -12.27 -4.14 -0.60
CA VAL A 183 -10.88 -4.26 -1.07
C VAL A 183 -10.50 -5.70 -1.43
N SER A 184 -11.05 -6.70 -0.73
CA SER A 184 -10.85 -8.11 -1.09
C SER A 184 -11.40 -8.41 -2.48
N ALA A 185 -12.51 -7.77 -2.88
CA ALA A 185 -13.12 -8.00 -4.19
C ALA A 185 -12.30 -7.46 -5.37
N VAL A 186 -11.34 -6.55 -5.13
CA VAL A 186 -10.51 -5.95 -6.19
C VAL A 186 -9.05 -6.40 -6.17
N ALA A 187 -8.62 -7.10 -5.12
CA ALA A 187 -7.22 -7.53 -4.93
C ALA A 187 -6.65 -8.37 -6.09
N GLU A 188 -7.49 -9.15 -6.78
CA GLU A 188 -7.06 -9.99 -7.90
C GLU A 188 -6.78 -9.22 -9.19
N GLY A 189 -7.50 -8.13 -9.45
CA GLY A 189 -7.43 -7.40 -10.72
C GLY A 189 -6.73 -6.04 -10.65
N THR A 190 -6.17 -5.66 -9.50
CA THR A 190 -5.60 -4.32 -9.29
C THR A 190 -4.09 -4.26 -9.56
N SER A 191 -3.54 -3.03 -9.59
CA SER A 191 -2.11 -2.79 -9.77
C SER A 191 -1.31 -3.19 -8.53
N VAL A 192 0.00 -3.34 -8.67
CA VAL A 192 0.88 -3.73 -7.55
C VAL A 192 0.88 -2.67 -6.46
N GLU A 193 0.84 -1.39 -6.82
CA GLU A 193 0.77 -0.28 -5.85
C GLU A 193 -0.52 -0.32 -5.04
N THR A 194 -1.65 -0.57 -5.71
CA THR A 194 -2.94 -0.70 -5.02
C THR A 194 -2.96 -1.94 -4.13
N LEU A 195 -2.40 -3.05 -4.61
CA LEU A 195 -2.28 -4.30 -3.84
C LEU A 195 -1.41 -4.10 -2.59
N SER A 196 -0.40 -3.23 -2.65
CA SER A 196 0.43 -2.87 -1.51
C SER A 196 -0.36 -2.18 -0.40
N LEU A 197 -1.24 -1.24 -0.76
CA LEU A 197 -2.14 -0.59 0.21
C LEU A 197 -3.07 -1.60 0.89
N ILE A 198 -3.63 -2.53 0.11
CA ILE A 198 -4.51 -3.59 0.62
C ILE A 198 -3.73 -4.52 1.56
N ALA A 199 -2.51 -4.91 1.18
CA ALA A 199 -1.67 -5.79 1.99
C ALA A 199 -1.31 -5.15 3.34
N ASP A 200 -0.89 -3.88 3.34
CA ASP A 200 -0.54 -3.15 4.56
C ASP A 200 -1.75 -3.01 5.49
N PHE A 201 -2.91 -2.61 4.96
CA PHE A 201 -4.16 -2.56 5.73
C PHE A 201 -4.52 -3.93 6.31
N SER A 202 -4.48 -4.98 5.51
CA SER A 202 -4.78 -6.36 5.92
C SER A 202 -3.88 -6.83 7.07
N ALA A 203 -2.60 -6.46 7.02
CA ALA A 203 -1.63 -6.80 8.03
C ALA A 203 -1.84 -6.03 9.36
N ASN A 204 -2.39 -4.82 9.30
CA ASN A 204 -2.64 -4.00 10.48
C ASN A 204 -4.00 -4.26 11.14
N LEU A 205 -4.92 -4.96 10.45
CA LEU A 205 -6.19 -5.37 11.04
C LEU A 205 -6.00 -6.41 12.15
N LYS A 206 -6.77 -6.22 13.22
CA LYS A 206 -6.97 -7.22 14.28
C LYS A 206 -7.94 -8.30 13.81
N GLY A 207 -7.66 -9.54 14.19
CA GLY A 207 -8.52 -10.69 13.90
C GLY A 207 -8.21 -11.43 12.60
N ARG A 208 -9.02 -12.46 12.34
CA ARG A 208 -8.73 -13.48 11.34
C ARG A 208 -8.88 -13.01 9.89
N LYS A 209 -9.87 -12.17 9.59
CA LYS A 209 -10.20 -11.78 8.21
C LYS A 209 -9.07 -10.99 7.52
N GLY A 210 -8.44 -10.06 8.24
CA GLY A 210 -7.29 -9.30 7.71
C GLY A 210 -6.11 -10.21 7.38
N LYS A 211 -5.80 -11.16 8.27
CA LYS A 211 -4.80 -12.20 8.00
C LYS A 211 -5.16 -13.01 6.75
N GLU A 212 -6.39 -13.50 6.64
CA GLU A 212 -6.84 -14.28 5.48
C GLU A 212 -6.66 -13.52 4.15
N LEU A 213 -6.95 -12.22 4.12
CA LEU A 213 -6.71 -11.40 2.93
C LEU A 213 -5.22 -11.28 2.61
N LEU A 214 -4.35 -11.07 3.61
CA LEU A 214 -2.90 -11.06 3.40
C LEU A 214 -2.39 -12.41 2.85
N LEU A 215 -2.90 -13.53 3.35
CA LEU A 215 -2.55 -14.87 2.84
C LEU A 215 -3.03 -15.07 1.40
N LYS A 216 -4.23 -14.60 1.03
CA LYS A 216 -4.70 -14.62 -0.36
C LYS A 216 -3.80 -13.80 -1.29
N ILE A 217 -3.31 -12.64 -0.83
CA ILE A 217 -2.35 -11.83 -1.59
C ILE A 217 -1.04 -12.60 -1.80
N ALA A 218 -0.53 -13.26 -0.76
CA ALA A 218 0.67 -14.10 -0.87
C ALA A 218 0.45 -15.27 -1.84
N ASP A 219 -0.67 -15.99 -1.73
CA ASP A 219 -1.04 -17.11 -2.60
C ASP A 219 -1.12 -16.66 -4.07
N LYS A 220 -1.67 -15.48 -4.35
CA LYS A 220 -1.68 -14.89 -5.69
C LYS A 220 -0.27 -14.65 -6.22
N ARG A 221 0.63 -14.09 -5.41
CA ARG A 221 2.04 -13.88 -5.81
C ARG A 221 2.76 -15.19 -6.07
N ILE A 222 2.57 -16.19 -5.20
CA ILE A 222 3.09 -17.56 -5.38
C ILE A 222 2.61 -18.13 -6.71
N MET A 223 1.31 -18.04 -7.01
CA MET A 223 0.74 -18.48 -8.29
C MET A 223 1.33 -17.73 -9.50
N GLN A 224 1.57 -16.42 -9.39
CA GLN A 224 2.20 -15.64 -10.46
C GLN A 224 3.66 -16.08 -10.71
N TYR A 225 4.39 -16.47 -9.67
CA TYR A 225 5.72 -17.08 -9.83
C TYR A 225 5.63 -18.43 -10.56
N GLU A 226 4.67 -19.26 -10.18
CA GLU A 226 4.41 -20.56 -10.83
C GLU A 226 4.05 -20.40 -12.31
N GLN A 227 3.28 -19.36 -12.65
CA GLN A 227 2.90 -19.05 -14.04
C GLN A 227 3.96 -18.25 -14.81
N GLY A 228 5.00 -17.75 -14.14
CA GLY A 228 6.01 -16.88 -14.74
C GLY A 228 5.50 -15.48 -15.12
N THR A 229 4.42 -15.01 -14.51
CA THR A 229 3.71 -13.75 -14.83
C THR A 229 4.03 -12.59 -13.88
N VAL A 230 4.91 -12.80 -12.89
CA VAL A 230 5.42 -11.69 -12.06
C VAL A 230 6.13 -10.69 -12.96
N GLU A 231 5.80 -9.40 -12.85
CA GLU A 231 6.44 -8.30 -13.60
C GLU A 231 7.21 -7.33 -12.71
N GLU A 232 6.77 -7.15 -11.46
CA GLU A 232 7.38 -6.25 -10.48
C GLU A 232 7.79 -7.02 -9.23
N GLU A 233 9.08 -7.29 -9.10
CA GLU A 233 9.62 -8.12 -8.02
C GLU A 233 9.86 -7.36 -6.69
N LEU A 234 9.79 -6.02 -6.68
CA LEU A 234 10.05 -5.27 -5.45
C LEU A 234 8.94 -5.43 -4.40
N PHE A 235 7.71 -5.71 -4.85
CA PHE A 235 6.56 -5.87 -3.98
C PHE A 235 6.69 -7.08 -3.04
N GLU A 236 7.44 -8.10 -3.44
CA GLU A 236 7.73 -9.27 -2.61
C GLU A 236 8.37 -8.89 -1.28
N ALA A 237 9.22 -7.86 -1.25
CA ALA A 237 9.81 -7.41 0.00
C ALA A 237 8.74 -6.95 0.99
N ASP A 238 7.72 -6.24 0.52
CA ASP A 238 6.64 -5.73 1.36
C ASP A 238 5.77 -6.89 1.86
N VAL A 239 5.30 -7.78 0.97
CA VAL A 239 4.50 -8.95 1.36
C VAL A 239 5.26 -9.84 2.37
N LEU A 240 6.54 -10.12 2.13
CA LEU A 240 7.35 -10.95 3.02
C LEU A 240 7.54 -10.30 4.40
N LYS A 241 7.76 -8.98 4.49
CA LYS A 241 7.83 -8.26 5.77
C LYS A 241 6.50 -8.31 6.52
N LEU A 242 5.37 -8.15 5.82
CA LEU A 242 4.05 -8.20 6.43
C LEU A 242 3.70 -9.60 6.96
N LEU A 243 4.00 -10.65 6.19
CA LEU A 243 3.86 -12.04 6.64
C LEU A 243 4.77 -12.32 7.84
N PHE A 244 6.03 -11.84 7.80
CA PHE A 244 6.94 -11.96 8.93
C PHE A 244 6.43 -11.24 10.19
N GLY A 245 5.84 -10.06 10.05
CA GLY A 245 5.18 -9.35 11.14
C GLY A 245 4.13 -10.23 11.81
N LYS A 246 3.24 -10.86 11.03
CA LYS A 246 2.22 -11.80 11.55
C LYS A 246 2.82 -13.04 12.22
N ILE A 247 3.92 -13.58 11.72
CA ILE A 247 4.63 -14.70 12.36
C ILE A 247 5.19 -14.27 13.72
N LYS A 248 5.76 -13.07 13.80
CA LYS A 248 6.39 -12.55 15.03
C LYS A 248 5.35 -12.16 16.09
N ASP A 249 4.24 -11.56 15.66
CA ASP A 249 3.20 -11.05 16.56
C ASP A 249 2.28 -12.16 17.08
N GLY A 250 2.31 -13.36 16.48
CA GLY A 250 1.58 -14.52 16.95
C GLY A 250 2.20 -15.12 18.23
N GLU A 251 1.38 -15.35 19.27
CA GLU A 251 1.81 -16.07 20.48
C GLU A 251 2.09 -17.56 20.20
N ILE A 252 1.52 -18.11 19.14
CA ILE A 252 1.69 -19.49 18.67
C ILE A 252 2.18 -19.45 17.21
N PRO A 253 3.21 -20.23 16.82
CA PRO A 253 3.62 -20.33 15.43
C PRO A 253 2.44 -20.68 14.54
N GLU A 254 2.14 -19.83 13.57
CA GLU A 254 1.03 -20.03 12.63
C GLU A 254 1.57 -20.67 11.35
N PRO A 255 1.45 -22.01 11.17
CA PRO A 255 2.17 -22.72 10.13
C PRO A 255 1.79 -22.23 8.74
N GLU A 256 0.53 -21.84 8.54
CA GLU A 256 0.02 -21.35 7.25
C GLU A 256 0.69 -20.05 6.79
N THR A 257 0.95 -19.11 7.71
CA THR A 257 1.65 -17.85 7.40
C THR A 257 3.11 -18.12 7.12
N ALA A 258 3.73 -18.98 7.94
CA ALA A 258 5.14 -19.36 7.80
C ALA A 258 5.42 -20.09 6.47
N VAL A 259 4.55 -21.01 6.06
CA VAL A 259 4.64 -21.72 4.78
C VAL A 259 4.63 -20.73 3.61
N ARG A 260 3.72 -19.75 3.60
CA ARG A 260 3.61 -18.76 2.51
C ARG A 260 4.79 -17.81 2.48
N PHE A 261 5.25 -17.36 3.66
CA PHE A 261 6.49 -16.59 3.78
C PHE A 261 7.66 -17.36 3.16
N ALA A 262 7.86 -18.61 3.58
CA ALA A 262 8.99 -19.42 3.13
C ALA A 262 8.89 -19.79 1.64
N GLN A 263 7.70 -20.13 1.14
CA GLN A 263 7.47 -20.46 -0.27
C GLN A 263 7.72 -19.25 -1.18
N LEU A 264 7.16 -18.08 -0.83
CA LEU A 264 7.36 -16.88 -1.63
C LEU A 264 8.84 -16.44 -1.62
N TYR A 265 9.50 -16.53 -0.47
CA TYR A 265 10.93 -16.21 -0.36
C TYR A 265 11.80 -17.18 -1.17
N SER A 266 11.44 -18.47 -1.17
CA SER A 266 12.09 -19.48 -2.01
C SER A 266 11.99 -19.14 -3.49
N TYR A 267 10.81 -18.72 -3.97
CA TYR A 267 10.66 -18.33 -5.37
C TYR A 267 11.49 -17.10 -5.77
N VAL A 268 11.63 -16.11 -4.88
CA VAL A 268 12.54 -14.97 -5.09
C VAL A 268 13.98 -15.47 -5.26
N PHE A 269 14.43 -16.37 -4.37
CA PHE A 269 15.76 -16.98 -4.42
C PHE A 269 15.99 -17.76 -5.72
N GLN A 270 15.09 -18.70 -6.03
CA GLN A 270 15.20 -19.57 -7.20
C GLN A 270 15.17 -18.75 -8.49
N LYS A 271 14.32 -17.72 -8.57
CA LYS A 271 14.26 -16.83 -9.74
C LYS A 271 15.56 -16.04 -9.89
N TYR A 272 16.09 -15.49 -8.80
CA TYR A 272 17.37 -14.77 -8.82
C TYR A 272 18.50 -15.67 -9.30
N ILE A 273 18.67 -16.85 -8.70
CA ILE A 273 19.69 -17.84 -9.07
C ILE A 273 19.59 -18.21 -10.56
N ARG A 274 18.38 -18.49 -11.05
CA ARG A 274 18.15 -18.86 -12.45
C ARG A 274 18.51 -17.74 -13.43
N ASP A 275 18.30 -16.49 -13.03
CA ASP A 275 18.33 -15.34 -13.94
C ASP A 275 19.61 -14.49 -13.81
N ILE A 276 20.45 -14.71 -12.79
CA ILE A 276 21.63 -13.90 -12.42
C ILE A 276 22.69 -13.70 -13.52
N ASN A 277 22.80 -14.67 -14.44
CA ASN A 277 23.78 -14.66 -15.54
C ASN A 277 23.21 -14.07 -16.84
N ARG A 278 21.97 -13.54 -16.82
CA ARG A 278 21.38 -12.87 -17.97
C ARG A 278 21.86 -11.43 -18.06
N SER A 279 22.18 -11.02 -19.28
CA SER A 279 22.83 -9.75 -19.58
C SER A 279 21.99 -8.80 -20.43
N ASP A 280 20.71 -9.09 -20.67
CA ASP A 280 19.82 -8.10 -21.28
C ASP A 280 19.37 -7.07 -20.22
N ALA A 281 19.21 -5.80 -20.63
CA ALA A 281 18.94 -4.69 -19.71
C ALA A 281 17.68 -4.89 -18.84
N ILE A 282 16.65 -5.55 -19.40
CA ILE A 282 15.42 -5.87 -18.66
C ILE A 282 15.72 -6.91 -17.57
N SER A 283 16.44 -7.97 -17.92
CA SER A 283 16.87 -8.98 -16.93
C SER A 283 17.80 -8.39 -15.87
N GLU A 284 18.69 -7.46 -16.22
CA GLU A 284 19.56 -6.79 -15.24
C GLU A 284 18.77 -5.97 -14.21
N GLN A 285 17.79 -5.19 -14.67
CA GLN A 285 16.91 -4.44 -13.78
C GLN A 285 16.14 -5.38 -12.84
N ARG A 286 15.55 -6.46 -13.36
CA ARG A 286 14.78 -7.43 -12.57
C ARG A 286 15.66 -8.21 -11.60
N ASN A 287 16.86 -8.58 -12.01
CA ASN A 287 17.86 -9.18 -11.12
C ASN A 287 18.27 -8.23 -10.00
N ALA A 288 18.40 -6.94 -10.27
CA ALA A 288 18.68 -5.94 -9.24
C ALA A 288 17.51 -5.79 -8.24
N GLN A 289 16.26 -5.89 -8.71
CA GLN A 289 15.09 -5.91 -7.84
C GLN A 289 15.09 -7.15 -6.94
N LEU A 290 15.23 -8.35 -7.51
CA LEU A 290 15.32 -9.62 -6.77
C LEU A 290 16.45 -9.61 -5.74
N ALA A 291 17.64 -9.15 -6.13
CA ALA A 291 18.78 -8.98 -5.21
C ALA A 291 18.44 -8.04 -4.04
N SER A 292 17.72 -6.94 -4.32
CA SER A 292 17.28 -6.01 -3.26
C SER A 292 16.27 -6.68 -2.32
N VAL A 293 15.34 -7.49 -2.83
CA VAL A 293 14.40 -8.25 -1.99
C VAL A 293 15.18 -9.21 -1.10
N LEU A 294 16.06 -10.03 -1.66
CA LEU A 294 16.85 -11.01 -0.92
C LEU A 294 17.66 -10.37 0.23
N ALA A 295 18.39 -9.28 -0.06
CA ALA A 295 19.17 -8.57 0.94
C ALA A 295 18.30 -7.85 1.99
N GLU A 296 17.15 -7.32 1.59
CA GLU A 296 16.23 -6.65 2.52
C GLU A 296 15.58 -7.66 3.46
N ILE A 297 15.17 -8.83 2.98
CA ILE A 297 14.55 -9.88 3.79
C ILE A 297 15.55 -10.56 4.71
N GLU A 298 16.80 -10.76 4.27
CA GLU A 298 17.89 -11.19 5.15
C GLU A 298 18.00 -10.25 6.37
N LYS A 299 18.08 -8.94 6.09
CA LYS A 299 18.22 -7.91 7.12
C LYS A 299 16.98 -7.76 7.99
N SER A 300 15.79 -7.71 7.41
CA SER A 300 14.57 -7.28 8.10
C SER A 300 13.79 -8.42 8.75
N CYS A 301 13.96 -9.65 8.28
CA CYS A 301 13.22 -10.83 8.74
C CYS A 301 14.16 -11.93 9.22
N ILE A 302 15.04 -12.44 8.36
CA ILE A 302 15.86 -13.63 8.66
C ILE A 302 16.78 -13.40 9.85
N SER A 303 17.46 -12.24 9.91
CA SER A 303 18.36 -11.89 11.03
C SER A 303 17.66 -11.73 12.39
N LYS A 304 16.32 -11.69 12.42
CA LYS A 304 15.51 -11.66 13.63
C LYS A 304 15.02 -13.05 14.06
N LEU A 305 15.06 -14.02 13.15
CA LEU A 305 14.68 -15.41 13.40
C LEU A 305 15.89 -16.29 13.72
N LEU A 306 16.98 -16.05 13.01
CA LEU A 306 18.22 -16.81 13.10
C LEU A 306 19.35 -15.89 13.58
N PRO A 307 20.48 -16.44 14.06
CA PRO A 307 21.64 -15.65 14.42
C PRO A 307 22.00 -14.63 13.33
N PRO A 308 22.41 -13.39 13.70
CA PRO A 308 22.66 -12.33 12.74
C PRO A 308 23.60 -12.78 11.62
N GLN A 309 23.14 -12.65 10.38
CA GLN A 309 23.88 -13.03 9.19
C GLN A 309 23.75 -11.98 8.09
N GLN A 310 24.78 -11.90 7.24
CA GLN A 310 24.85 -11.02 6.07
C GLN A 310 25.35 -11.80 4.84
N LEU A 311 25.20 -13.12 4.87
CA LEU A 311 25.75 -14.01 3.85
C LEU A 311 25.15 -13.71 2.48
N ILE A 312 23.83 -13.60 2.37
CA ILE A 312 23.13 -13.34 1.11
C ILE A 312 23.58 -12.01 0.52
N ARG A 313 23.63 -10.96 1.34
CA ARG A 313 24.12 -9.63 0.94
C ARG A 313 25.57 -9.65 0.45
N MET A 314 26.42 -10.53 0.99
CA MET A 314 27.81 -10.70 0.54
C MET A 314 27.93 -11.54 -0.74
N LEU A 315 27.04 -12.51 -0.96
CA LEU A 315 27.09 -13.41 -2.11
C LEU A 315 26.53 -12.79 -3.40
N ILE A 316 25.50 -11.94 -3.28
CA ILE A 316 24.86 -11.24 -4.41
C ILE A 316 25.88 -10.49 -5.30
N PRO A 317 26.78 -9.63 -4.78
CA PRO A 317 27.76 -8.92 -5.61
C PRO A 317 28.76 -9.85 -6.31
N ARG A 318 28.99 -11.04 -5.76
CA ARG A 318 29.93 -12.04 -6.28
C ARG A 318 29.30 -12.96 -7.33
N LYS A 319 27.98 -12.89 -7.50
CA LYS A 319 27.19 -13.83 -8.33
C LYS A 319 27.51 -15.30 -8.04
N ASP A 320 27.75 -15.62 -6.77
CA ASP A 320 28.14 -16.96 -6.34
C ASP A 320 26.92 -17.87 -6.24
N VAL A 321 26.55 -18.44 -7.38
CA VAL A 321 25.33 -19.25 -7.53
C VAL A 321 25.33 -20.46 -6.61
N SER A 322 26.47 -21.17 -6.50
CA SER A 322 26.57 -22.37 -5.67
C SER A 322 26.28 -22.03 -4.22
N ARG A 323 26.94 -20.99 -3.69
CA ARG A 323 26.75 -20.62 -2.28
C ARG A 323 25.38 -20.00 -2.00
N LEU A 324 24.77 -19.34 -2.99
CA LEU A 324 23.38 -18.88 -2.89
C LEU A 324 22.41 -20.06 -2.85
N GLN A 325 22.67 -21.13 -3.60
CA GLN A 325 21.88 -22.37 -3.55
C GLN A 325 22.08 -23.08 -2.20
N ASP A 326 23.32 -23.19 -1.72
CA ASP A 326 23.61 -23.78 -0.40
C ASP A 326 22.88 -23.02 0.72
N GLU A 327 22.86 -21.69 0.64
CA GLU A 327 22.16 -20.84 1.60
C GLU A 327 20.64 -20.96 1.47
N HIS A 328 20.10 -21.05 0.25
CA HIS A 328 18.70 -21.36 0.02
C HIS A 328 18.32 -22.69 0.69
N ASP A 329 19.09 -23.76 0.44
CA ASP A 329 18.80 -25.10 0.95
C ASP A 329 18.96 -25.19 2.47
N ARG A 330 19.92 -24.47 3.05
CA ARG A 330 20.07 -24.36 4.50
C ARG A 330 18.85 -23.69 5.15
N LEU A 331 18.40 -22.56 4.60
CA LEU A 331 17.28 -21.80 5.16
C LEU A 331 15.94 -22.50 4.95
N LEU A 332 15.69 -23.00 3.74
CA LEU A 332 14.37 -23.41 3.26
C LEU A 332 14.25 -24.93 3.07
N GLY A 333 15.36 -25.66 3.11
CA GLY A 333 15.40 -27.11 2.96
C GLY A 333 15.72 -27.56 1.54
N SER A 334 16.04 -28.84 1.44
CA SER A 334 16.31 -29.59 0.22
C SER A 334 15.56 -30.92 0.25
N GLU A 335 15.69 -31.73 -0.80
CA GLU A 335 15.05 -33.06 -0.86
C GLU A 335 15.53 -34.01 0.26
N SER A 336 16.74 -33.81 0.78
CA SER A 336 17.35 -34.67 1.79
C SER A 336 17.34 -34.06 3.20
N VAL A 337 17.32 -32.73 3.32
CA VAL A 337 17.50 -32.03 4.61
C VAL A 337 16.40 -31.00 4.79
N GLU A 338 15.72 -31.04 5.94
CA GLU A 338 14.78 -30.00 6.34
C GLU A 338 15.51 -28.69 6.69
N GLY A 339 15.01 -27.57 6.18
CA GLY A 339 15.59 -26.25 6.39
C GLY A 339 15.45 -25.72 7.81
N GLU A 340 16.22 -24.68 8.13
CA GLU A 340 16.17 -24.01 9.44
C GLU A 340 14.85 -23.29 9.70
N LEU A 341 14.24 -22.65 8.68
CA LEU A 341 12.98 -21.94 8.85
C LEU A 341 11.80 -22.88 9.17
N PRO A 342 11.58 -23.99 8.43
CA PRO A 342 10.60 -25.02 8.82
C PRO A 342 10.75 -25.51 10.25
N LYS A 343 11.98 -25.81 10.68
CA LYS A 343 12.30 -26.27 12.04
C LYS A 343 11.96 -25.23 13.09
N LEU A 344 12.44 -24.00 12.90
CA LEU A 344 12.27 -22.91 13.86
C LEU A 344 10.80 -22.51 14.00
N LEU A 345 10.08 -22.44 12.88
CA LEU A 345 8.70 -21.98 12.83
C LEU A 345 7.68 -23.13 12.91
N ASN A 346 8.16 -24.36 13.12
CA ASN A 346 7.37 -25.58 13.27
C ASN A 346 6.30 -25.76 12.17
N PHE A 347 6.72 -25.69 10.91
CA PHE A 347 5.84 -25.95 9.76
C PHE A 347 6.43 -26.98 8.81
N LYS A 348 5.58 -27.60 8.00
CA LYS A 348 5.97 -28.42 6.85
C LYS A 348 5.45 -27.77 5.57
N TYR A 349 6.19 -27.92 4.47
CA TYR A 349 5.70 -27.52 3.16
C TYR A 349 4.59 -28.47 2.69
N TYR A 350 3.98 -28.14 1.55
CA TYR A 350 2.86 -28.90 0.98
C TYR A 350 3.25 -30.37 0.74
N CYS A 351 2.55 -31.28 1.41
CA CYS A 351 2.66 -32.71 1.19
C CYS A 351 1.75 -33.12 0.02
N ASP A 352 2.28 -33.84 -0.95
CA ASP A 352 1.46 -34.73 -1.78
C ASP A 352 1.34 -36.05 -0.99
N ASP A 353 0.14 -36.62 -0.89
CA ASP A 353 -0.18 -37.79 -0.05
C ASP A 353 0.68 -39.03 -0.38
N LYS A 354 1.47 -38.96 -1.45
CA LYS A 354 2.35 -40.02 -1.96
C LYS A 354 3.83 -39.86 -1.62
N ASN A 355 4.28 -38.71 -1.08
CA ASN A 355 5.72 -38.47 -0.91
C ASN A 355 6.07 -37.51 0.25
N GLU A 356 6.38 -38.06 1.42
CA GLU A 356 6.81 -37.29 2.61
C GLU A 356 8.07 -36.44 2.38
N ALA A 357 8.92 -36.78 1.40
CA ALA A 357 10.11 -35.99 1.07
C ALA A 357 9.73 -34.60 0.53
N MET A 358 8.59 -34.46 -0.16
CA MET A 358 8.13 -33.17 -0.68
C MET A 358 7.66 -32.21 0.43
N CYS A 359 7.35 -32.73 1.63
CA CYS A 359 6.97 -31.90 2.77
C CYS A 359 8.14 -31.11 3.38
N LYS A 360 9.40 -31.41 2.98
CA LYS A 360 10.63 -30.83 3.56
C LYS A 360 11.23 -29.68 2.76
N VAL A 361 10.76 -29.46 1.54
CA VAL A 361 11.35 -28.51 0.59
C VAL A 361 10.24 -27.64 -0.02
N PRO A 362 10.49 -26.34 -0.28
CA PRO A 362 9.56 -25.51 -1.03
C PRO A 362 9.33 -26.07 -2.44
N LYS A 363 8.17 -25.73 -3.03
CA LYS A 363 7.91 -26.00 -4.45
C LYS A 363 9.00 -25.37 -5.31
N LYS A 364 9.43 -26.10 -6.34
CA LYS A 364 10.39 -25.61 -7.32
C LYS A 364 9.71 -24.65 -8.29
N LEU A 365 10.39 -23.56 -8.62
CA LEU A 365 9.98 -22.60 -9.62
C LEU A 365 9.89 -23.33 -10.98
N PRO A 366 8.75 -23.29 -11.68
CA PRO A 366 8.60 -24.00 -12.95
C PRO A 366 9.64 -23.58 -14.00
N ALA A 367 9.90 -24.50 -14.93
CA ALA A 367 10.67 -24.19 -16.13
C ALA A 367 10.00 -23.02 -16.87
N ARG A 368 10.81 -22.21 -17.57
CA ARG A 368 10.27 -21.09 -18.33
C ARG A 368 9.26 -21.58 -19.36
N PRO A 369 8.13 -20.88 -19.54
CA PRO A 369 7.31 -21.07 -20.73
C PRO A 369 8.20 -20.89 -21.97
N LEU A 370 8.19 -21.87 -22.87
CA LEU A 370 8.77 -21.70 -24.20
C LEU A 370 7.96 -20.58 -24.87
N LYS A 371 8.62 -19.47 -25.19
CA LYS A 371 8.01 -18.39 -25.97
C LYS A 371 8.04 -18.72 -27.45
#